data_AF-A0A947B374-F1
#
_entry.id   AF-A0A947B374-F1
#
_cell.length_a   1.000
_cell.length_b   1.000
_cell.length_c   1.000
_cell.angle_alpha   90.00
_cell.angle_beta   90.00
_cell.angle_gamma   90.00
#
_symmetry.space_group_name_H-M   'P 1'
#
loop_
_entity.id
_entity.type
_entity.pdbx_description
1 polymer ?
#
loop_
_entity_poly.entity_id
_entity_poly.type
_entity_poly.pdbx_seq_one_letter_code
_entity_poly.pdbx_strand_id
1 'polypeptide(L)'
;MTRMEPPDYSGIFLEPEDIQYEEIDPPLRNLIHLINSESWVKTYGCCAGHAHHGEDSDPEHQFFMGFFVNHEDGGANRLRSWVEEANRLNGSTGLRAEVESVDKHPFGQGSVDGWYAYRITVYEIQSGMNLLPAQTYLRLIKCLETAWEKVGSIS
;
A
#
# COMPACT_ATOMS: atom_id res chain seq x y z
N MET A 1 -8.40 8.98 25.94
CA MET A 1 -8.61 9.59 24.61
C MET A 1 -9.56 8.68 23.86
N THR A 2 -10.63 9.24 23.31
CA THR A 2 -11.67 8.49 22.59
C THR A 2 -11.07 7.99 21.28
N ARG A 3 -11.04 6.66 21.09
CA ARG A 3 -10.58 6.00 19.87
C ARG A 3 -11.46 6.51 18.73
N MET A 4 -10.89 7.23 17.75
CA MET A 4 -11.66 7.62 16.57
C MET A 4 -11.84 6.38 15.71
N GLU A 5 -13.05 5.85 15.69
CA GLU A 5 -13.42 4.80 14.76
C GLU A 5 -13.40 5.38 13.33
N PRO A 6 -12.94 4.61 12.34
CA PRO A 6 -13.11 5.01 10.95
C PRO A 6 -14.60 5.29 10.68
N PRO A 7 -14.92 6.30 9.87
CA PRO A 7 -16.31 6.62 9.58
C PRO A 7 -17.00 5.41 8.91
N ASP A 8 -18.20 5.08 9.38
CA ASP A 8 -19.01 3.94 8.93
C ASP A 8 -19.57 4.19 7.51
N TYR A 9 -18.68 4.18 6.51
CA TYR A 9 -19.02 4.21 5.09
C TYR A 9 -18.98 2.78 4.56
N SER A 10 -20.18 2.18 4.50
CA SER A 10 -20.52 0.81 4.06
C SER A 10 -20.15 0.41 2.62
N GLY A 11 -19.10 0.99 2.05
CA GLY A 11 -18.58 0.61 0.74
C GLY A 11 -17.23 1.23 0.35
N ILE A 12 -16.56 1.95 1.26
CA ILE A 12 -15.26 2.61 1.00
C ILE A 12 -14.14 1.94 1.82
N PHE A 13 -14.44 1.55 3.05
CA PHE A 13 -13.54 0.84 3.93
C PHE A 13 -14.01 -0.61 4.02
N LEU A 14 -13.15 -1.55 3.63
CA LEU A 14 -13.36 -2.94 4.01
C LEU A 14 -12.70 -3.12 5.37
N GLU A 15 -13.49 -3.49 6.38
CA GLU A 15 -12.89 -3.95 7.63
C GLU A 15 -12.04 -5.20 7.35
N PRO A 16 -10.98 -5.46 8.14
CA PRO A 16 -10.10 -6.59 7.89
C PRO A 16 -10.85 -7.91 7.76
N GLU A 17 -11.99 -8.06 8.44
CA GLU A 17 -12.85 -9.26 8.38
C GLU A 17 -13.69 -9.36 7.09
N ASP A 18 -13.96 -8.23 6.43
CA ASP A 18 -14.77 -8.12 5.23
C ASP A 18 -13.93 -8.22 3.93
N ILE A 19 -12.60 -8.20 4.06
CA ILE A 19 -11.68 -8.41 2.95
C ILE A 19 -11.68 -9.88 2.55
N GLN A 20 -12.04 -10.16 1.29
CA GLN A 20 -11.89 -11.49 0.69
C GLN A 20 -10.42 -11.74 0.33
N TYR A 21 -9.62 -12.17 1.31
CA TYR A 21 -8.17 -12.35 1.12
C TYR A 21 -7.82 -13.38 0.04
N GLU A 22 -8.73 -14.30 -0.26
CA GLU A 22 -8.58 -15.27 -1.34
C GLU A 22 -8.54 -14.61 -2.73
N GLU A 23 -9.18 -13.44 -2.88
CA GLU A 23 -9.22 -12.66 -4.12
C GLU A 23 -8.01 -11.71 -4.26
N ILE A 24 -7.25 -11.51 -3.18
CA ILE A 24 -6.01 -10.74 -3.21
C ILE A 24 -4.88 -11.59 -3.80
N ASP A 25 -4.08 -10.97 -4.66
CA ASP A 25 -2.82 -11.52 -5.16
C ASP A 25 -1.98 -12.13 -4.01
N PRO A 26 -1.65 -13.44 -4.05
CA PRO A 26 -1.02 -14.14 -2.93
C PRO A 26 0.19 -13.44 -2.29
N PRO A 27 1.07 -12.75 -3.03
CA PRO A 27 2.19 -12.02 -2.45
C PRO A 27 1.79 -10.88 -1.51
N LEU A 28 0.62 -10.27 -1.68
CA LEU A 28 0.20 -9.06 -0.95
C LEU A 28 -0.60 -9.36 0.31
N ARG A 29 -1.12 -10.58 0.45
CA ARG A 29 -2.07 -10.95 1.53
C ARG A 29 -1.54 -10.64 2.93
N ASN A 30 -0.30 -11.04 3.21
CA ASN A 30 0.31 -10.83 4.52
C ASN A 30 0.54 -9.34 4.80
N LEU A 31 1.02 -8.58 3.81
CA LEU A 31 1.20 -7.14 3.96
C LEU A 31 -0.14 -6.43 4.22
N ILE A 32 -1.20 -6.79 3.50
CA ILE A 32 -2.53 -6.22 3.71
C ILE A 32 -3.08 -6.57 5.09
N HIS A 33 -2.83 -7.77 5.58
CA HIS A 33 -3.21 -8.16 6.94
C HIS A 33 -2.50 -7.30 8.00
N LEU A 34 -1.17 -7.12 7.87
CA LEU A 34 -0.37 -6.27 8.76
C LEU A 34 -0.83 -4.80 8.74
N ILE A 35 -1.24 -4.30 7.58
CA ILE A 35 -1.70 -2.91 7.45
C ILE A 35 -3.06 -2.75 8.12
N ASN A 36 -4.02 -3.62 7.84
CA ASN A 36 -5.37 -3.49 8.36
C ASN A 36 -5.51 -3.85 9.86
N SER A 37 -4.50 -4.48 10.47
CA SER A 37 -4.47 -4.66 11.93
C SER A 37 -4.24 -3.35 12.70
N GLU A 38 -3.78 -2.30 12.02
CA GLU A 38 -3.54 -0.98 12.60
C GLU A 38 -4.80 -0.10 12.55
N SER A 39 -5.02 0.71 13.60
CA SER A 39 -6.20 1.58 13.66
C SER A 39 -6.09 2.88 12.89
N TRP A 40 -4.90 3.23 12.40
CA TRP A 40 -4.62 4.52 11.74
C TRP A 40 -4.60 4.42 10.20
N VAL A 41 -4.79 3.22 9.64
CA VAL A 41 -4.74 2.96 8.20
C VAL A 41 -5.72 1.86 7.81
N LYS A 42 -6.32 1.98 6.62
CA LYS A 42 -7.21 0.96 6.05
C LYS A 42 -6.94 0.81 4.55
N THR A 43 -6.82 -0.41 4.04
CA THR A 43 -6.64 -0.64 2.59
C THR A 43 -7.95 -0.51 1.84
N TYR A 44 -7.96 0.15 0.67
CA TYR A 44 -9.14 0.20 -0.21
C TYR A 44 -8.93 -0.53 -1.55
N GLY A 45 -7.70 -0.93 -1.89
CA GLY A 45 -7.44 -1.66 -3.13
C GLY A 45 -5.95 -1.95 -3.33
N CYS A 46 -5.63 -2.95 -4.14
CA CYS A 46 -4.25 -3.32 -4.45
C CYS A 46 -4.15 -4.11 -5.75
N CYS A 47 -2.95 -4.12 -6.33
CA CYS A 47 -2.55 -4.99 -7.43
C CYS A 47 -1.06 -5.32 -7.27
N ALA A 48 -0.68 -6.58 -7.40
CA ALA A 48 0.74 -7.00 -7.41
C ALA A 48 1.45 -6.64 -8.72
N GLY A 49 0.68 -6.13 -9.68
CA GLY A 49 1.16 -5.60 -10.95
C GLY A 49 1.53 -6.66 -11.98
N HIS A 50 2.12 -6.19 -13.06
CA HIS A 50 2.42 -6.92 -14.28
C HIS A 50 3.32 -8.14 -14.06
N ALA A 51 4.23 -8.06 -13.09
CA ALA A 51 5.09 -9.17 -12.70
C ALA A 51 4.32 -10.40 -12.16
N HIS A 52 3.07 -10.20 -11.71
CA HIS A 52 2.18 -11.27 -11.24
C HIS A 52 1.19 -11.73 -12.31
N HIS A 53 0.68 -10.81 -13.13
CA HIS A 53 -0.41 -11.06 -14.09
C HIS A 53 0.03 -11.38 -15.52
N GLY A 54 1.32 -11.20 -15.86
CA GLY A 54 1.88 -11.50 -17.19
C GLY A 54 1.97 -10.27 -18.11
N GLU A 55 2.42 -10.49 -19.36
CA GLU A 55 2.86 -9.45 -20.34
C GLU A 55 1.78 -8.48 -20.87
N ASP A 56 0.68 -8.24 -20.15
CA ASP A 56 -0.27 -7.18 -20.53
C ASP A 56 0.26 -5.80 -20.13
N SER A 57 0.82 -5.08 -21.11
CA SER A 57 1.39 -3.73 -20.98
C SER A 57 0.39 -2.62 -20.58
N ASP A 58 -0.79 -3.01 -20.09
CA ASP A 58 -1.81 -2.11 -19.62
C ASP A 58 -1.31 -1.37 -18.36
N PRO A 59 -1.31 -0.03 -18.37
CA PRO A 59 -1.01 0.79 -17.19
C PRO A 59 -1.85 0.44 -15.95
N GLU A 60 -3.03 -0.16 -16.12
CA GLU A 60 -3.88 -0.64 -15.02
C GLU A 60 -3.26 -1.81 -14.24
N HIS A 61 -2.31 -2.53 -14.83
CA HIS A 61 -1.57 -3.62 -14.18
C HIS A 61 -0.24 -3.15 -13.57
N GLN A 62 -0.11 -1.88 -13.17
CA GLN A 62 1.02 -1.47 -12.34
C GLN A 62 0.86 -1.96 -10.91
N PHE A 63 1.97 -2.30 -10.24
CA PHE A 63 1.92 -2.60 -8.82
C PHE A 63 1.43 -1.35 -8.07
N PHE A 64 0.35 -1.51 -7.31
CA PHE A 64 -0.11 -0.45 -6.42
C PHE A 64 -0.77 -1.00 -5.16
N MET A 65 -0.81 -0.15 -4.14
CA MET A 65 -1.63 -0.35 -2.97
C MET A 65 -2.27 0.97 -2.56
N GLY A 66 -3.58 0.96 -2.34
CA GLY A 66 -4.38 2.11 -1.95
C GLY A 66 -4.80 2.02 -0.49
N PHE A 67 -4.66 3.13 0.24
CA PHE A 67 -4.96 3.21 1.66
C PHE A 67 -5.70 4.49 2.01
N PHE A 68 -6.55 4.45 3.02
CA PHE A 68 -6.93 5.62 3.78
C PHE A 68 -6.09 5.69 5.05
N VAL A 69 -5.64 6.88 5.40
CA VAL A 69 -4.76 7.13 6.53
C VAL A 69 -5.34 8.24 7.41
N ASN A 70 -5.44 7.97 8.71
CA ASN A 70 -5.81 8.97 9.69
C ASN A 70 -4.65 9.92 9.95
N HIS A 71 -4.87 11.22 9.77
CA HIS A 71 -3.85 12.25 9.96
C HIS A 71 -3.63 12.65 11.42
N GLU A 72 -4.63 12.46 12.28
CA GLU A 72 -4.60 12.99 13.65
C GLU A 72 -3.53 12.33 14.53
N ASP A 73 -3.13 11.09 14.21
CA ASP A 73 -2.06 10.34 14.88
C ASP A 73 -0.70 10.42 14.14
N GLY A 74 -0.55 11.38 13.22
CA GLY A 74 0.65 11.50 12.38
C GLY A 74 0.78 10.38 11.34
N GLY A 75 -0.33 9.73 10.98
CA GLY A 75 -0.35 8.60 10.05
C GLY A 75 0.33 8.89 8.71
N ALA A 76 0.18 10.11 8.17
CA ALA A 76 0.87 10.52 6.94
C ALA A 76 2.40 10.47 7.05
N ASN A 77 2.95 10.85 8.21
CA ASN A 77 4.39 10.77 8.46
C ASN A 77 4.83 9.31 8.65
N ARG A 78 4.05 8.50 9.37
CA ARG A 78 4.30 7.05 9.52
C ARG A 78 4.33 6.35 8.17
N LEU A 79 3.35 6.64 7.31
CA LEU A 79 3.25 6.10 5.96
C LEU A 79 4.50 6.45 5.12
N ARG A 80 4.92 7.72 5.14
CA ARG A 80 6.15 8.15 4.44
C ARG A 80 7.39 7.46 4.98
N SER A 81 7.57 7.43 6.31
CA SER A 81 8.71 6.77 6.95
C SER A 81 8.75 5.28 6.66
N TRP A 82 7.59 4.62 6.60
CA TRP A 82 7.48 3.23 6.18
C TRP A 82 7.99 3.00 4.76
N VAL A 83 7.51 3.80 3.79
CA VAL A 83 7.93 3.69 2.39
C VAL A 83 9.42 4.03 2.21
N GLU A 84 9.92 5.03 2.93
CA GLU A 84 11.34 5.36 2.94
C GLU A 84 12.20 4.21 3.49
N GLU A 85 11.80 3.61 4.61
CA GLU A 85 12.51 2.47 5.20
C GLU A 85 12.45 1.23 4.31
N ALA A 86 11.29 0.94 3.70
CA ALA A 86 11.15 -0.15 2.74
C ALA A 86 12.09 0.02 1.56
N ASN A 87 12.18 1.24 1.00
CA ASN A 87 13.11 1.52 -0.07
C ASN A 87 14.58 1.45 0.37
N ARG A 88 14.90 1.87 1.59
CA ARG A 88 16.26 1.73 2.16
C ARG A 88 16.66 0.25 2.29
N LEU A 89 15.74 -0.62 2.73
CA LEU A 89 15.93 -2.06 2.81
C LEU A 89 16.01 -2.72 1.43
N ASN A 90 15.21 -2.24 0.47
CA ASN A 90 15.20 -2.74 -0.90
C ASN A 90 16.56 -2.49 -1.58
N GLY A 91 17.16 -1.31 -1.37
CA GLY A 91 18.46 -0.96 -1.94
C GLY A 91 18.38 -0.70 -3.45
N SER A 92 19.45 -0.99 -4.16
CA SER A 92 19.59 -0.70 -5.61
C SER A 92 19.03 -1.82 -6.50
N THR A 93 17.81 -2.27 -6.26
CA THR A 93 17.18 -3.35 -7.06
C THR A 93 16.56 -2.88 -8.37
N GLY A 94 16.58 -1.57 -8.61
CA GLY A 94 15.94 -0.96 -9.78
C GLY A 94 14.45 -0.71 -9.61
N LEU A 95 13.85 -1.08 -8.47
CA LEU A 95 12.48 -0.72 -8.09
C LEU A 95 12.47 0.38 -7.03
N ARG A 96 11.49 1.26 -7.11
CA ARG A 96 11.19 2.24 -6.06
C ARG A 96 9.69 2.26 -5.79
N ALA A 97 9.34 2.25 -4.51
CA ALA A 97 8.00 2.59 -4.05
C ALA A 97 7.91 4.10 -3.79
N GLU A 98 6.87 4.75 -4.30
CA GLU A 98 6.50 6.12 -3.96
C GLU A 98 5.13 6.15 -3.32
N VAL A 99 4.90 7.19 -2.53
CA VAL A 99 3.62 7.45 -1.89
C VAL A 99 3.09 8.80 -2.36
N GLU A 100 1.84 8.79 -2.82
CA GLU A 100 1.13 9.96 -3.32
C GLU A 100 -0.22 10.11 -2.62
N SER A 101 -0.64 11.35 -2.36
CA SER A 101 -2.00 11.63 -1.92
C SER A 101 -2.95 11.56 -3.11
N VAL A 102 -4.12 10.97 -2.90
CA VAL A 102 -5.14 10.77 -3.94
C VAL A 102 -6.29 11.71 -3.66
N ASP A 103 -6.47 12.74 -4.50
CA ASP A 103 -7.55 13.73 -4.32
C ASP A 103 -8.95 13.16 -4.62
N LYS A 104 -9.02 12.15 -5.48
CA LYS A 104 -10.24 11.40 -5.84
C LYS A 104 -9.89 9.94 -6.04
N HIS A 105 -10.49 9.05 -5.26
CA HIS A 105 -10.34 7.61 -5.42
C HIS A 105 -11.54 7.05 -6.20
N PRO A 106 -11.45 5.82 -6.76
CA PRO A 106 -12.51 5.25 -7.61
C PRO A 106 -13.91 5.19 -6.98
N PHE A 107 -14.00 5.26 -5.64
CA PHE A 107 -15.25 5.17 -4.90
C PHE A 107 -15.71 6.50 -4.29
N GLY A 108 -15.03 7.63 -4.57
CA GLY A 108 -15.45 8.93 -4.04
C GLY A 108 -14.34 9.95 -3.76
N GLN A 109 -14.49 10.66 -2.63
CA GLN A 109 -13.63 11.77 -2.21
C GLN A 109 -12.32 11.28 -1.60
N GLY A 110 -11.19 11.89 -1.96
CA GLY A 110 -9.87 11.57 -1.43
C GLY A 110 -9.65 11.88 0.04
N SER A 111 -10.65 12.42 0.74
CA SER A 111 -10.62 12.63 2.18
C SER A 111 -12.01 12.58 2.77
N VAL A 112 -12.12 12.05 4.00
CA VAL A 112 -13.35 11.96 4.79
C VAL A 112 -12.98 12.02 6.26
N ASP A 113 -13.53 12.98 7.02
CA ASP A 113 -13.45 13.04 8.49
C ASP A 113 -12.06 12.79 9.10
N GLY A 114 -11.03 13.47 8.58
CA GLY A 114 -9.65 13.34 9.08
C GLY A 114 -8.85 12.16 8.49
N TRP A 115 -9.50 11.31 7.69
CA TRP A 115 -8.87 10.28 6.87
C TRP A 115 -8.60 10.79 5.46
N TYR A 116 -7.44 10.43 4.91
CA TYR A 116 -6.99 10.87 3.59
C TYR A 116 -6.52 9.67 2.78
N ALA A 117 -6.89 9.64 1.51
CA ALA A 117 -6.51 8.60 0.58
C ALA A 117 -5.07 8.80 0.12
N TYR A 118 -4.32 7.71 0.16
CA TYR A 118 -2.98 7.59 -0.36
C TYR A 118 -2.89 6.40 -1.29
N ARG A 119 -1.92 6.45 -2.19
CA ARG A 119 -1.52 5.32 -3.03
C ARG A 119 -0.02 5.14 -2.91
N ILE A 120 0.40 3.89 -2.76
CA ILE A 120 1.76 3.47 -3.02
C ILE A 120 1.80 2.90 -4.42
N THR A 121 2.70 3.43 -5.24
CA THR A 121 2.96 2.95 -6.60
C THR A 121 4.41 2.52 -6.68
N VAL A 122 4.68 1.39 -7.34
CA VAL A 122 6.04 0.91 -7.57
C VAL A 122 6.39 1.07 -9.03
N TYR A 123 7.54 1.69 -9.29
CA TYR A 123 8.06 1.90 -10.63
C TYR A 123 9.51 1.43 -10.76
N GLU A 124 9.88 1.11 -12.01
CA GLU A 124 11.25 0.77 -12.39
C GLU A 124 12.05 2.06 -12.65
N ILE A 125 13.20 2.21 -11.99
CA ILE A 125 14.02 3.44 -12.01
C ILE A 125 14.91 3.51 -13.27
N GLN A 126 15.20 2.38 -13.91
CA GLN A 126 16.01 2.33 -15.13
C GLN A 126 15.24 1.63 -16.26
N SER A 127 14.58 2.47 -17.06
CA SER A 127 13.89 2.13 -18.30
C SER A 127 14.88 1.67 -19.38
N GLY A 128 15.19 0.38 -19.35
CA GLY A 128 15.99 -0.31 -20.36
C GLY A 128 15.30 -1.58 -20.86
N MET A 129 14.08 -1.46 -21.41
CA MET A 129 13.31 -2.46 -22.17
C MET A 129 13.40 -3.94 -21.71
N ASN A 130 13.52 -4.21 -20.42
CA ASN A 130 13.37 -5.56 -19.87
C ASN A 130 12.62 -5.43 -18.56
N LEU A 131 11.41 -6.00 -18.51
CA LEU A 131 10.65 -6.13 -17.28
C LEU A 131 11.54 -6.80 -16.23
N LEU A 132 11.59 -6.22 -15.03
CA LEU A 132 12.35 -6.84 -13.96
C LEU A 132 11.76 -8.21 -13.59
N PRO A 133 12.59 -9.18 -13.16
CA PRO A 133 12.09 -10.49 -12.75
C PRO A 133 11.06 -10.36 -11.63
N ALA A 134 10.06 -11.25 -11.61
CA ALA A 134 9.05 -11.29 -10.54
C ALA A 134 9.66 -11.37 -9.13
N GLN A 135 10.84 -11.99 -8.99
CA GLN A 135 11.59 -12.04 -7.73
C GLN A 135 11.96 -10.65 -7.18
N THR A 136 12.21 -9.67 -8.04
CA THR A 136 12.54 -8.30 -7.65
C THR A 136 11.33 -7.62 -7.01
N TYR A 137 10.13 -7.83 -7.55
CA TYR A 137 8.88 -7.35 -6.97
C TYR A 137 8.57 -8.03 -5.64
N LEU A 138 8.71 -9.36 -5.56
CA LEU A 138 8.54 -10.11 -4.31
C LEU A 138 9.50 -9.63 -3.21
N ARG A 139 10.74 -9.31 -3.57
CA ARG A 139 11.71 -8.73 -2.63
C ARG A 139 11.22 -7.39 -2.09
N LEU A 140 10.71 -6.50 -2.94
CA LEU A 140 10.19 -5.21 -2.47
C LEU A 140 8.98 -5.39 -1.55
N ILE A 141 8.06 -6.32 -1.86
CA ILE A 141 6.94 -6.64 -0.97
C ILE A 141 7.46 -7.09 0.41
N LYS A 142 8.48 -7.96 0.45
CA LYS A 142 9.12 -8.33 1.72
C LYS A 142 9.77 -7.16 2.44
N CYS A 143 10.41 -6.24 1.73
CA CYS A 143 10.94 -5.01 2.33
C CYS A 143 9.83 -4.12 2.91
N LEU A 144 8.67 -4.03 2.24
CA LEU A 144 7.49 -3.32 2.75
C LEU A 144 6.98 -3.99 4.04
N GLU A 145 6.85 -5.30 4.09
CA GLU A 145 6.46 -6.03 5.31
C GLU A 145 7.44 -5.79 6.46
N THR A 146 8.75 -5.98 6.23
CA THR A 146 9.78 -5.77 7.27
C THR A 146 9.83 -4.33 7.75
N ALA A 147 9.67 -3.35 6.85
CA ALA A 147 9.63 -1.95 7.24
C ALA A 147 8.38 -1.62 8.07
N TRP A 148 7.24 -2.27 7.79
CA TRP A 148 6.00 -2.07 8.52
C TRP A 148 6.15 -2.47 9.99
N GLU A 149 6.69 -3.65 10.26
CA GLU A 149 6.95 -4.14 11.63
C GLU A 149 7.86 -3.18 12.42
N LYS A 150 8.82 -2.55 11.74
CA LYS A 150 9.76 -1.60 12.35
C LYS A 150 9.13 -0.25 12.68
N VAL A 151 8.17 0.21 11.86
CA VAL A 151 7.49 1.51 12.07
C VAL A 151 6.29 1.35 13.01
N GLY A 152 5.57 0.23 12.95
CA GLY A 152 4.44 -0.08 13.84
C GLY A 152 4.86 -0.32 15.30
N SER A 153 6.08 -0.83 15.52
CA SER A 153 6.65 -1.02 16.87
C SER A 153 7.08 0.25 17.59
N ILE A 154 6.99 1.42 16.94
CA ILE A 154 7.18 2.73 17.56
C ILE A 154 5.80 3.24 17.99
N SER A 155 5.29 2.70 19.09
CA SER A 155 4.05 3.13 19.73
C SER A 155 4.22 3.27 21.24
#